data_AF-A0A5J4XZQ0-F1
#
_entry.id   AF-A0A5J4XZQ0-F1
#
_cell.length_a   1.000
_cell.length_b   1.000
_cell.length_c   1.000
_cell.angle_alpha   90.00
_cell.angle_beta   90.00
_cell.angle_gamma   90.00
#
_symmetry.space_group_name_H-M   'P 1'
#
loop_
_entity.id
_entity.type
_entity.pdbx_description
1 polymer ?
#
loop_
_entity_poly.entity_id
_entity_poly.type
_entity_poly.pdbx_seq_one_letter_code
_entity_poly.pdbx_strand_id
1 'polypeptide(L)' 'RLHCRLLLDCSALVQGVTQPRRRPEVAPATFGFVERAERWNSRACMIGFFALLIVELVANRGLLDMLGFRIGAGLPFEI' A
#
# COMPACT_ATOMS: atom_id res chain seq x y z
N ARG A 1 12.03 -2.65 2.61
CA ARG A 1 13.42 -2.94 3.10
C ARG A 1 13.83 -4.43 3.21
N LEU A 2 13.72 -5.27 2.16
CA LEU A 2 14.46 -6.57 2.12
C LEU A 2 14.61 -7.18 0.71
N HIS A 3 13.84 -6.75 -0.30
CA HIS A 3 13.77 -7.50 -1.56
C HIS A 3 14.85 -7.23 -2.60
N CYS A 4 15.75 -6.26 -2.38
CA CYS A 4 16.83 -5.94 -3.32
C CYS A 4 18.19 -5.89 -2.61
N ARG A 5 18.44 -6.84 -1.70
CA ARG A 5 19.72 -6.94 -0.98
C ARG A 5 20.65 -8.03 -1.56
N LEU A 6 20.17 -8.86 -2.48
CA LEU A 6 20.84 -10.10 -2.91
C LEU A 6 21.28 -10.16 -4.39
N LEU A 7 20.88 -9.23 -5.26
CA LEU A 7 21.32 -9.23 -6.68
C LEU A 7 22.67 -8.52 -6.92
N LEU A 8 23.34 -8.09 -5.86
CA LEU A 8 24.70 -7.50 -5.91
C LEU A 8 25.77 -8.40 -5.30
N ASP A 9 25.39 -9.61 -4.87
CA ASP A 9 26.33 -10.64 -4.47
C ASP A 9 26.59 -11.56 -5.68
N CYS A 10 27.45 -11.08 -6.58
CA CYS A 10 28.70 -11.76 -6.89
C CYS A 10 28.67 -13.29 -7.04
N SER A 11 27.75 -13.90 -7.80
CA SER A 11 27.85 -15.35 -8.06
C SER A 11 28.77 -15.70 -9.24
N ALA A 12 29.33 -14.71 -9.94
CA ALA A 12 30.22 -14.96 -11.08
C ALA A 12 31.28 -13.84 -11.28
N LEU A 13 31.90 -13.36 -10.19
CA LEU A 13 33.09 -12.52 -10.36
C LEU A 13 34.25 -13.41 -10.82
N VAL A 14 34.52 -13.37 -12.13
CA VAL A 14 35.78 -13.85 -12.73
C VAL A 14 36.95 -13.28 -11.94
N GLN A 15 37.93 -14.13 -11.64
CA GLN A 15 39.04 -13.83 -10.74
C GLN A 15 39.86 -12.65 -11.28
N GLY A 16 39.71 -11.48 -10.65
CA GLY A 16 40.40 -10.25 -11.04
C GLY A 16 39.60 -8.97 -10.81
N VAL A 17 38.28 -9.07 -10.57
CA VAL A 17 37.45 -7.88 -10.29
C VAL A 17 37.24 -7.72 -8.78
N THR A 18 37.77 -6.63 -8.23
CA THR A 18 37.52 -6.23 -6.84
C THR A 18 36.10 -5.68 -6.70
N GLN A 19 35.36 -6.13 -5.68
CA GLN A 19 34.04 -5.56 -5.38
C GLN A 19 34.15 -4.04 -5.12
N PRO A 20 33.18 -3.23 -5.58
CA PRO A 20 33.17 -1.81 -5.31
C PRO A 20 33.08 -1.56 -3.80
N ARG A 21 34.00 -0.76 -3.27
CA ARG A 21 34.15 -0.48 -1.83
C ARG A 21 32.91 0.19 -1.20
N ARG A 22 32.06 0.82 -2.01
CA ARG A 22 30.80 1.44 -1.58
C ARG A 22 29.68 1.02 -2.50
N ARG A 23 28.50 0.80 -1.92
CA ARG A 23 27.26 0.66 -2.68
C ARG A 23 27.01 1.96 -3.46
N PRO A 24 26.62 1.90 -4.74
CA PRO A 24 26.19 3.08 -5.46
C PRO A 24 24.95 3.66 -4.77
N GLU A 25 25.01 4.95 -4.47
CA GLU A 25 23.90 5.71 -3.90
C GLU A 25 22.93 6.05 -5.03
N VAL A 26 22.05 5.09 -5.36
CA VAL A 26 20.98 5.29 -6.33
C VAL A 26 19.94 6.23 -5.75
N ALA A 27 19.66 7.34 -6.44
CA ALA A 27 18.60 8.26 -6.07
C ALA A 27 17.26 7.49 -5.99
N PRO A 28 16.47 7.65 -4.92
CA PRO A 28 15.21 6.97 -4.80
C PRO A 28 14.29 7.42 -5.94
N ALA A 29 13.76 6.47 -6.70
CA ALA A 29 12.74 6.76 -7.69
C ALA A 29 11.58 7.52 -7.01
N THR A 30 11.13 8.61 -7.63
CA THR A 30 10.07 9.46 -7.06
C THR A 30 8.67 9.04 -7.53
N PHE A 31 8.60 8.26 -8.62
CA PHE A 31 7.35 7.84 -9.26
C PHE A 31 7.18 6.32 -9.22
N GLY A 32 5.94 5.87 -9.00
CA GLY A 32 5.55 4.46 -8.91
C GLY A 32 5.30 3.97 -7.48
N PHE A 33 5.32 2.66 -7.28
CA PHE A 33 5.22 2.00 -5.96
C PHE A 33 6.54 2.12 -5.18
N VAL A 34 6.89 3.35 -4.83
CA VAL A 34 8.11 3.68 -4.10
C VAL A 34 7.79 3.80 -2.62
N GLU A 35 8.75 3.50 -1.73
CA GLU A 35 8.48 3.47 -0.26
C GLU A 35 7.89 4.79 0.27
N ARG A 36 8.19 5.92 -0.37
CA ARG A 36 7.59 7.21 -0.05
C ARG A 36 6.09 7.23 -0.37
N ALA A 37 5.70 6.80 -1.58
CA ALA A 37 4.31 6.75 -2.01
C ALA A 37 3.48 5.78 -1.14
N GLU A 38 4.05 4.62 -0.80
CA GLU A 38 3.40 3.62 0.05
C GLU A 38 3.14 4.14 1.48
N ARG A 39 4.12 4.82 2.08
CA ARG A 39 3.97 5.44 3.41
C ARG A 39 2.94 6.56 3.41
N TRP A 40 2.84 7.34 2.33
CA TRP A 40 1.82 8.39 2.21
C TRP A 40 0.42 7.81 1.97
N ASN A 41 0.29 6.79 1.13
CA ASN A 41 -1.00 6.16 0.85
C ASN A 41 -1.57 5.46 2.09
N SER A 42 -0.75 4.73 2.83
CA SER A 42 -1.17 4.06 4.08
C SER A 42 -1.63 5.05 5.17
N ARG A 43 -0.95 6.19 5.33
CA ARG A 43 -1.40 7.25 6.26
C ARG A 43 -2.72 7.87 5.85
N ALA A 44 -2.87 8.19 4.56
CA ALA A 44 -4.12 8.69 4.02
C ALA A 44 -5.27 7.69 4.21
N CYS A 45 -5.00 6.39 4.00
CA CYS A 45 -5.97 5.32 4.23
C CYS A 45 -6.43 5.23 5.69
N MET A 46 -5.51 5.30 6.66
CA MET A 46 -5.87 5.29 8.09
C MET A 46 -6.79 6.46 8.45
N ILE A 47 -6.43 7.68 8.02
CA ILE A 47 -7.23 8.88 8.27
C ILE A 47 -8.60 8.77 7.58
N GLY A 48 -8.62 8.30 6.33
CA GLY A 48 -9.84 8.09 5.56
C GLY A 48 -10.78 7.10 6.23
N PHE A 49 -10.26 5.99 6.77
CA PHE A 49 -11.08 5.00 7.47
C PHE A 49 -11.76 5.58 8.72
N PHE A 50 -11.03 6.31 9.57
CA PHE A 50 -11.63 6.96 10.74
C PHE A 50 -12.60 8.06 10.35
N ALA A 51 -12.31 8.84 9.31
CA ALA A 51 -13.23 9.85 8.80
C ALA A 51 -14.55 9.23 8.30
N LEU A 52 -14.49 8.09 7.60
CA LEU A 52 -15.68 7.36 7.16
C LEU A 52 -16.54 6.90 8.35
N LEU A 53 -15.93 6.35 9.40
CA LEU A 53 -16.66 5.96 10.62
C LEU A 53 -17.35 7.15 11.30
N ILE A 54 -16.68 8.30 11.38
CA ILE A 54 -17.27 9.52 11.96
C ILE A 54 -18.46 10.00 11.12
N VAL A 55 -18.32 9.99 9.79
CA VAL A 55 -19.41 10.39 8.89
C VAL A 55 -20.60 9.44 9.01
N GLU A 56 -20.36 8.14 9.09
CA GLU A 56 -21.40 7.13 9.29
C GLU A 56 -22.15 7.33 10.62
N LEU A 57 -21.44 7.67 11.70
CA LEU A 57 -22.04 8.00 12.99
C LEU A 57 -22.96 9.23 12.91
N VAL A 58 -22.56 10.28 12.19
CA VAL A 58 -23.35 11.51 12.04
C VAL A 58 -24.56 11.28 11.12
N ALA A 59 -24.38 10.51 10.05
CA ALA A 59 -25.42 10.24 9.07
C ALA A 59 -26.46 9.20 9.54
N ASN A 60 -26.13 8.37 10.54
CA ASN A 60 -26.95 7.24 11.01
C ASN A 60 -27.40 6.30 9.88
N ARG A 61 -26.65 6.26 8.77
CA ARG A 61 -26.86 5.36 7.63
C ARG A 61 -25.50 4.87 7.15
N GLY A 62 -25.43 3.60 6.77
CA GLY A 62 -24.19 3.01 6.31
C GLY A 62 -23.65 3.70 5.05
N LEU A 63 -22.31 3.73 4.92
CA LEU A 63 -21.63 4.38 3.79
C LEU A 63 -22.15 3.91 2.43
N LEU A 64 -22.40 2.60 2.31
CA LEU A 64 -22.88 2.00 1.06
C LEU A 64 -24.29 2.47 0.69
N ASP A 65 -25.12 2.76 1.71
CA ASP A 65 -26.46 3.29 1.49
C ASP A 65 -26.43 4.74 0.99
N MET A 66 -25.44 5.52 1.44
CA MET A 66 -25.19 6.89 0.94
C MET A 66 -24.64 6.89 -0.49
N LEU A 67 -23.89 5.86 -0.89
CA LEU A 67 -23.43 5.65 -2.26
C LEU A 67 -24.52 5.08 -3.19
N GLY A 68 -25.72 4.82 -2.67
CA GLY A 68 -26.87 4.34 -3.45
C GLY A 68 -26.94 2.82 -3.61
N PHE A 69 -26.05 2.07 -2.96
CA PHE A 69 -26.12 0.62 -2.94
C PHE A 69 -27.02 0.17 -1.78
N ARG A 70 -28.08 -0.57 -2.09
CA ARG A 70 -28.93 -1.22 -1.10
C ARG A 70 -28.38 -2.61 -0.80
N ILE A 71 -27.78 -2.80 0.38
CA ILE A 71 -27.31 -4.09 0.88
C ILE A 71 -28.20 -4.52 2.05
N GLY A 72 -28.45 -5.82 2.21
CA GLY A 72 -29.21 -6.36 3.35
C GLY A 72 -30.72 -6.52 3.10
N ALA A 73 -31.16 -6.59 1.84
CA ALA A 73 -32.57 -6.77 1.48
C ALA A 73 -33.17 -8.16 1.80
N GLY A 74 -32.44 -9.03 2.52
CA GLY A 74 -32.84 -10.42 2.76
C GLY A 74 -32.97 -11.24 1.48
N LEU A 75 -33.12 -12.56 1.63
CA LEU A 75 -33.58 -13.42 0.54
C LEU A 75 -35.11 -13.54 0.66
N PRO A 76 -35.87 -13.50 -0.45
CA PRO A 76 -37.33 -13.46 -0.41
C PRO A 76 -38.00 -14.79 0.01
N PHE A 77 -37.25 -15.77 0.53
CA PHE A 77 -37.71 -17.15 0.68
C PHE A 77 -37.80 -17.69 2.11
N GLU A 78 -37.86 -16.83 3.13
CA GLU A 78 -38.41 -17.22 4.43
C GLU A 78 -39.68 -16.43 4.74
N ILE A 79 -40.81 -17.05 4.37
CA ILE A 79 -42.11 -16.98 5.04
C ILE A 79 -42.49 -18.45 5.27
#